data_AF-E4LAC5-F1
#
_entry.id   AF-E4LAC5-F1
#
_cell.length_a   1.000
_cell.length_b   1.000
_cell.length_c   1.000
_cell.angle_alpha   90.00
_cell.angle_beta   90.00
_cell.angle_gamma   90.00
#
_symmetry.space_group_name_H-M   'P 1'
#
loop_
_entity.id
_entity.type
_entity.pdbx_description
1 polymer ?
#
loop_
_entity_poly.entity_id
_entity_poly.type
_entity_poly.pdbx_seq_one_letter_code
_entity_poly.pdbx_strand_id
1 'polypeptide(L)' 'MTKKLDFIEENTAKKDLKIDKIVLRVTPQMKTTYYNLCEKYGYNSAAILRNFILNFIKEHTKKEEN' A
#
# COMPACT_ATOMS: atom_id res chain seq x y z
N MET A 1 31.41 -13.30 16.02
CA MET A 1 30.39 -14.14 16.69
C MET A 1 29.04 -13.46 16.61
N THR A 2 28.05 -14.22 16.16
CA THR A 2 26.68 -13.87 15.77
C THR A 2 25.78 -13.52 16.94
N LYS A 3 24.84 -12.58 16.76
CA LYS A 3 23.42 -12.84 17.09
C LYS A 3 22.53 -12.25 15.99
N LYS A 4 22.10 -13.15 15.09
CA LYS A 4 20.95 -12.96 14.20
C LYS A 4 19.69 -13.00 15.06
N LEU A 5 18.70 -12.18 14.73
CA LEU A 5 17.34 -12.35 15.19
C LEU A 5 16.60 -13.10 14.08
N ASP A 6 16.39 -14.39 14.31
CA ASP A 6 15.46 -15.22 13.55
C ASP A 6 14.04 -14.92 14.06
N PHE A 7 13.18 -14.40 13.19
CA PHE A 7 11.74 -14.34 13.43
C PHE A 7 11.08 -15.50 12.67
N ILE A 8 10.39 -16.36 13.41
CA ILE A 8 9.76 -17.61 12.95
C ILE A 8 8.56 -17.31 12.04
N GLU A 9 8.42 -18.15 11.00
CA GLU A 9 7.31 -18.24 10.05
C GLU A 9 5.92 -18.30 10.70
N GLU A 10 5.03 -17.37 10.30
CA GLU A 10 3.58 -17.63 10.33
C GLU A 10 3.19 -18.39 9.06
N ASN A 11 3.19 -19.73 9.16
CA ASN A 11 2.42 -20.57 8.24
C ASN A 11 0.93 -20.41 8.54
N THR A 12 0.31 -19.34 8.04
CA THR A 12 -1.15 -19.30 7.82
C THR A 12 -1.41 -19.42 6.32
N ALA A 13 -1.92 -20.59 5.91
CA ALA A 13 -2.43 -20.82 4.58
C ALA A 13 -3.45 -19.73 4.18
N LYS A 14 -2.98 -18.73 3.44
CA LYS A 14 -3.80 -17.90 2.58
C LYS A 14 -3.10 -17.97 1.23
N LYS A 15 -3.82 -18.50 0.23
CA LYS A 15 -3.45 -18.49 -1.20
C LYS A 15 -2.32 -17.52 -1.48
N ASP A 16 -1.24 -17.99 -2.09
CA ASP A 16 -0.27 -17.18 -2.83
C ASP A 16 -1.02 -16.28 -3.83
N LEU A 17 -1.63 -15.20 -3.35
CA LEU A 17 -1.78 -13.99 -4.10
C LEU A 17 -0.35 -13.48 -4.23
N LYS A 18 0.33 -13.97 -5.28
CA LYS A 18 1.52 -13.32 -5.81
C LYS A 18 1.17 -11.84 -5.87
N ILE A 19 1.79 -11.04 -5.00
CA ILE A 19 1.62 -9.60 -5.03
C ILE A 19 2.34 -9.16 -6.29
N ASP A 20 1.61 -9.07 -7.40
CA ASP A 20 2.12 -8.50 -8.63
C ASP A 20 2.60 -7.09 -8.30
N LYS A 21 3.91 -6.87 -8.48
CA LYS A 21 4.52 -5.56 -8.22
C LYS A 21 3.99 -4.60 -9.27
N ILE A 22 3.16 -3.64 -8.86
CA ILE A 22 2.67 -2.57 -9.72
C ILE A 22 3.65 -1.41 -9.64
N VAL A 23 4.20 -1.00 -10.78
CA VAL A 23 5.05 0.19 -10.89
C VAL A 23 4.20 1.33 -11.41
N LEU A 24 4.03 2.38 -10.60
CA LEU A 24 3.29 3.58 -10.97
C LEU A 24 4.26 4.68 -11.43
N ARG A 25 3.96 5.28 -12.58
CA ARG A 25 4.60 6.52 -13.01
C ARG A 25 3.78 7.69 -12.48
N VAL A 26 4.39 8.51 -11.64
CA VAL A 26 3.78 9.70 -11.06
C VAL A 26 4.67 10.91 -11.31
N THR A 27 4.07 12.11 -11.34
CA THR A 27 4.85 13.34 -11.45
C THR A 27 5.69 13.57 -10.18
N PRO A 28 6.80 14.33 -10.26
CA PRO A 28 7.61 14.66 -9.09
C PRO A 28 6.79 15.33 -7.97
N GLN A 29 5.85 16.21 -8.34
CA GLN A 29 4.97 16.89 -7.39
C GLN A 29 4.08 15.91 -6.62
N MET A 30 3.46 14.95 -7.32
CA MET A 30 2.65 13.92 -6.68
C MET A 30 3.48 13.04 -5.76
N LYS A 31 4.72 12.70 -6.18
CA LYS A 31 5.66 11.93 -5.35
C LYS A 31 5.95 12.64 -4.04
N THR A 32 6.24 13.94 -4.08
CA THR A 32 6.49 14.75 -2.87
C THR A 32 5.28 14.80 -1.95
N THR A 33 4.10 15.15 -2.49
CA THR A 33 2.85 15.20 -1.70
C THR A 33 2.59 13.87 -1.01
N TYR A 34 2.82 12.77 -1.72
CA TYR A 34 2.60 11.44 -1.20
C TYR A 34 3.55 11.08 -0.05
N TYR A 35 4.84 11.42 -0.13
CA TYR A 35 5.77 11.20 0.99
C TYR A 35 5.41 12.04 2.21
N ASN A 36 5.02 13.31 2.00
CA ASN A 36 4.56 14.16 3.11
C ASN A 36 3.35 13.56 3.83
N LEU A 37 2.43 12.90 3.10
CA LEU A 37 1.31 12.19 3.69
C LEU A 37 1.76 10.94 4.48
N CYS A 38 2.74 10.20 3.96
CA CYS A 38 3.31 9.05 4.68
C CYS A 38 3.91 9.49 6.02
N GLU A 39 4.69 10.58 6.03
CA GLU A 39 5.30 11.14 7.24
C GLU A 39 4.23 11.67 8.20
N LYS A 40 3.26 12.44 7.70
CA LYS A 40 2.21 13.06 8.52
C LYS A 40 1.36 12.03 9.27
N TYR A 41 1.07 10.89 8.67
CA TYR A 41 0.18 9.88 9.24
C TYR A 41 0.92 8.64 9.77
N GLY A 42 2.25 8.60 9.68
CA GLY A 42 3.06 7.47 10.16
C GLY A 42 2.82 6.15 9.41
N TYR A 43 2.26 6.21 8.19
CA TYR A 43 1.99 5.04 7.38
C TYR A 43 3.07 4.85 6.31
N ASN A 44 3.34 3.59 5.96
CA ASN A 44 4.17 3.31 4.80
C ASN A 44 3.46 3.70 3.50
N SER A 45 4.26 3.91 2.46
CA SER A 45 3.77 4.27 1.13
C SER A 45 2.68 3.32 0.65
N ALA A 46 2.95 2.02 0.61
CA ALA A 46 1.99 1.04 0.12
C ALA A 46 0.60 1.14 0.79
N ALA A 47 0.54 1.39 2.11
CA ALA A 47 -0.69 1.56 2.86
C ALA A 47 -1.45 2.83 2.46
N ILE A 48 -0.75 3.97 2.30
CA ILE A 48 -1.35 5.22 1.82
C ILE A 48 -1.94 5.02 0.43
N LEU A 49 -1.16 4.49 -0.51
CA LEU A 49 -1.62 4.27 -1.89
C LEU A 49 -2.81 3.30 -1.96
N ARG A 50 -2.75 2.20 -1.20
CA ARG A 50 -3.85 1.24 -1.13
C ARG A 50 -5.14 1.90 -0.65
N ASN A 51 -5.07 2.73 0.39
CA ASN A 51 -6.24 3.45 0.90
C ASN A 51 -6.78 4.45 -0.12
N PHE A 52 -5.92 5.19 -0.83
CA PHE A 52 -6.34 6.09 -1.90
C PHE A 52 -7.08 5.34 -3.02
N ILE A 53 -6.52 4.23 -3.52
CA ILE A 53 -7.14 3.43 -4.57
C ILE A 53 -8.48 2.85 -4.10
N LEU A 54 -8.54 2.31 -2.89
CA LEU A 54 -9.79 1.75 -2.35
C LEU A 54 -10.87 2.82 -2.16
N ASN A 55 -10.51 4.02 -1.68
CA ASN A 55 -11.47 5.11 -1.54
C ASN A 55 -11.94 5.60 -2.91
N PHE A 56 -11.04 5.75 -3.87
CA PHE A 56 -11.39 6.11 -5.24
C PHE A 56 -12.38 5.12 -5.85
N ILE A 57 -12.10 3.81 -5.75
CA ILE A 57 -13.03 2.77 -6.24
C ILE A 57 -14.37 2.90 -5.53
N LYS A 58 -14.39 3.00 -4.20
CA LYS A 58 -15.65 3.15 -3.44
C LYS A 58 -16.47 4.37 -3.86
N GLU A 59 -15.83 5.51 -4.11
CA GLU A 59 -16.51 6.74 -4.53
C GLU A 59 -17.08 6.63 -5.96
N HIS A 60 -16.39 5.91 -6.84
CA HIS A 60 -16.81 5.75 -8.23
C HIS A 60 -17.82 4.62 -8.43
N THR A 61 -17.71 3.50 -7.70
CA THR A 61 -18.73 2.44 -7.73
C THR A 61 -20.06 2.91 -7.16
N LYS A 62 -20.06 3.76 -6.13
CA LYS A 62 -21.30 4.35 -5.58
C LYS A 62 -22.00 5.32 -6.53
N LYS A 63 -21.31 5.83 -7.55
CA LYS A 63 -21.89 6.76 -8.53
C LYS A 63 -22.58 6.06 -9.71
N GLU A 64 -22.33 4.77 -9.91
CA GLU A 64 -22.95 3.96 -10.98
C GLU A 64 -24.29 3.30 -10.55
N GLU A 65 -24.66 3.40 -9.28
CA GLU A 65 -25.90 2.84 -8.72
C GLU A 65 -27.06 3.86 -8.58
N ASN A 66 -26.97 5.01 -9.26
CA ASN A 66 -28.00 6.06 -9.27
C ASN A 66 -28.22 6.59 -10.69
#